data_AF-A0A718UPJ6-F1
#
_entry.id   AF-A0A718UPJ6-F1
#
_cell.length_a   1.000
_cell.length_b   1.000
_cell.length_c   1.000
_cell.angle_alpha   90.00
_cell.angle_beta   90.00
_cell.angle_gamma   90.00
#
_symmetry.space_group_name_H-M   'P 1'
#
loop_
_entity.id
_entity.type
_entity.pdbx_description
1 polymer ?
#
loop_
_entity_poly.entity_id
_entity_poly.type
_entity_poly.pdbx_seq_one_letter_code
_entity_poly.pdbx_strand_id
1 'polypeptide(L)'
;MKIDYDELARILDTFLNADSAFITLKDVGIDTTDDDEKLIFHLLLLVENGLIGNRDLQTGTPECIGLKFTTTGIGWRNIPIRLTQDGHDFANALHQKPILERIKKEFAEAPFDLVKDLGKGFLTQLFKKKLGIE
;
A
#
# COMPACT_ATOMS: atom_id res chain seq x y z
N MET A 1 12.14 3.74 10.07
CA MET A 1 12.11 4.64 8.90
C MET A 1 10.84 5.50 8.97
N LYS A 2 10.79 6.66 8.32
CA LYS A 2 9.53 7.42 8.21
C LYS A 2 8.68 6.86 7.07
N ILE A 3 7.36 7.02 7.18
CA ILE A 3 6.43 6.65 6.11
C ILE A 3 6.66 7.60 4.94
N ASP A 4 6.98 7.02 3.78
CA ASP A 4 7.10 7.70 2.51
C ASP A 4 5.85 7.42 1.68
N TYR A 5 4.99 8.42 1.56
CA TYR A 5 3.73 8.30 0.83
C TYR A 5 3.91 8.24 -0.69
N ASP A 6 5.03 8.74 -1.21
CA ASP A 6 5.36 8.58 -2.64
C ASP A 6 5.77 7.13 -2.92
N GLU A 7 6.51 6.49 -1.99
CA GLU A 7 6.83 5.06 -2.07
C GLU A 7 5.59 4.18 -1.94
N LEU A 8 4.69 4.50 -1.00
CA LEU A 8 3.41 3.79 -0.88
C LEU A 8 2.60 3.92 -2.17
N ALA A 9 2.50 5.12 -2.75
CA ALA A 9 1.81 5.32 -4.02
C ALA A 9 2.43 4.47 -5.14
N ARG A 10 3.77 4.47 -5.27
CA ARG A 10 4.51 3.65 -6.24
C ARG A 10 4.23 2.14 -6.10
N ILE A 11 4.22 1.62 -4.87
CA ILE A 11 3.91 0.21 -4.63
C ILE A 11 2.47 -0.08 -5.05
N LEU A 12 1.52 0.76 -4.65
CA LEU A 12 0.10 0.60 -4.95
C LEU A 12 -0.21 0.75 -6.44
N ASP A 13 0.52 1.61 -7.16
CA ASP A 13 0.49 1.76 -8.62
C ASP A 13 0.72 0.42 -9.32
N THR A 14 1.64 -0.40 -8.80
CA THR A 14 1.94 -1.73 -9.38
C THR A 14 0.70 -2.63 -9.36
N PHE A 15 -0.11 -2.55 -8.31
CA PHE A 15 -1.37 -3.29 -8.23
C PHE A 15 -2.46 -2.69 -9.12
N LEU A 16 -2.59 -1.36 -9.15
CA LEU A 16 -3.64 -0.68 -9.94
C LEU A 16 -3.44 -0.84 -11.45
N ASN A 17 -2.19 -0.92 -11.89
CA ASN A 17 -1.83 -1.06 -13.31
C ASN A 17 -1.70 -2.53 -13.75
N ALA A 18 -1.95 -3.50 -12.87
CA ALA A 18 -1.89 -4.91 -13.22
C ALA A 18 -3.12 -5.34 -14.04
N ASP A 19 -2.90 -6.07 -15.13
CA ASP A 19 -3.96 -6.66 -15.95
C ASP A 19 -4.65 -7.87 -15.28
N SER A 20 -4.20 -8.26 -14.09
CA SER A 20 -4.63 -9.45 -13.37
C SER A 20 -4.97 -9.12 -11.92
N ALA A 21 -5.85 -9.93 -11.31
CA ALA A 21 -6.25 -9.76 -9.91
C ALA A 21 -5.10 -9.96 -8.91
N PHE A 22 -3.99 -10.59 -9.34
CA PHE A 22 -2.85 -10.89 -8.49
C PHE A 22 -1.55 -10.44 -9.14
N ILE A 23 -0.63 -9.97 -8.30
CA ILE A 23 0.78 -9.76 -8.63
C ILE A 23 1.63 -10.58 -7.66
N THR A 24 2.95 -10.40 -7.70
CA THR A 24 3.94 -11.01 -6.81
C THR A 24 4.88 -9.96 -6.24
N LEU A 25 5.68 -10.34 -5.23
CA LEU A 25 6.70 -9.44 -4.70
C LEU A 25 7.76 -9.03 -5.73
N LYS A 26 7.99 -9.86 -6.75
CA LYS A 26 8.90 -9.50 -7.85
C LYS A 26 8.39 -8.29 -8.64
N ASP A 27 7.07 -8.20 -8.84
CA ASP A 27 6.46 -7.10 -9.60
C ASP A 27 6.61 -5.75 -8.87
N VAL A 28 6.67 -5.75 -7.54
CA VAL A 28 6.88 -4.53 -6.73
C VAL A 28 8.37 -4.17 -6.54
N GLY A 29 9.29 -5.06 -6.92
CA GLY A 29 10.73 -4.79 -6.98
C GLY A 29 11.66 -5.67 -6.13
N ILE A 30 11.17 -6.70 -5.40
CA ILE A 30 11.92 -7.46 -4.37
C ILE A 30 13.07 -8.36 -4.88
N ASP A 31 13.46 -8.23 -6.15
CA ASP A 31 14.51 -9.03 -6.82
C ASP A 31 15.59 -8.14 -7.46
N THR A 32 15.58 -6.83 -7.20
CA THR A 32 16.30 -5.86 -8.05
C THR A 32 17.34 -5.00 -7.34
N THR A 33 17.47 -5.02 -6.01
CA THR A 33 18.35 -4.09 -5.28
C THR A 33 18.91 -4.65 -3.98
N ASP A 34 20.15 -4.28 -3.65
CA ASP A 34 20.77 -4.47 -2.32
C ASP A 34 20.15 -3.57 -1.22
N ASP A 35 19.13 -2.75 -1.55
CA ASP A 35 18.55 -1.69 -0.71
C ASP A 35 17.04 -1.93 -0.42
N ASP A 36 16.71 -3.17 -0.07
CA ASP A 36 15.34 -3.66 0.15
C ASP A 36 14.64 -3.08 1.40
N GLU A 37 15.37 -2.43 2.33
CA GLU A 37 14.80 -2.04 3.63
C GLU A 37 13.64 -1.04 3.50
N LYS A 38 13.75 -0.06 2.60
CA LYS A 38 12.66 0.91 2.37
C LYS A 38 11.42 0.23 1.80
N LEU A 39 11.60 -0.61 0.79
CA LEU A 39 10.50 -1.33 0.16
C LEU A 39 9.83 -2.27 1.16
N ILE A 40 10.62 -3.07 1.88
CA ILE A 40 10.13 -4.01 2.90
C ILE A 40 9.39 -3.25 4.00
N PHE A 41 9.92 -2.14 4.51
CA PHE A 41 9.24 -1.33 5.52
C PHE A 41 7.82 -0.92 5.09
N HIS A 42 7.66 -0.44 3.85
CA HIS A 42 6.36 -0.04 3.34
C HIS A 42 5.43 -1.23 3.02
N LEU A 43 5.97 -2.34 2.51
CA LEU A 43 5.21 -3.57 2.30
C LEU A 43 4.67 -4.14 3.63
N LEU A 44 5.50 -4.14 4.68
CA LEU A 44 5.11 -4.55 6.02
C LEU A 44 3.99 -3.65 6.56
N LEU A 45 4.11 -2.34 6.39
CA LEU A 45 3.07 -1.39 6.78
C LEU A 45 1.75 -1.69 6.06
N LEU A 46 1.78 -1.94 4.75
CA LEU A 46 0.58 -2.26 3.96
C LEU A 46 -0.09 -3.57 4.40
N VAL A 47 0.68 -4.64 4.64
CA VAL A 47 0.11 -5.94 5.04
C VAL A 47 -0.36 -5.95 6.50
N GLU A 48 0.37 -5.30 7.41
CA GLU A 48 -0.04 -5.11 8.80
C GLU A 48 -1.39 -4.38 8.89
N ASN A 49 -1.59 -3.40 8.02
CA ASN A 49 -2.78 -2.56 7.98
C ASN A 49 -3.92 -3.10 7.13
N GLY A 50 -3.82 -4.34 6.64
CA GLY A 50 -4.90 -4.96 5.87
C GLY A 50 -5.09 -4.40 4.48
N LEU A 51 -4.12 -3.66 3.92
CA LEU A 51 -4.24 -3.02 2.61
C LEU A 51 -3.84 -3.97 1.46
N ILE A 52 -2.93 -4.90 1.73
CA ILE A 52 -2.55 -5.96 0.80
C ILE A 52 -2.67 -7.33 1.48
N GLY A 53 -2.99 -8.36 0.71
CA GLY A 53 -3.10 -9.72 1.22
C GLY A 53 -2.87 -10.76 0.13
N ASN A 54 -3.01 -12.05 0.48
CA ASN A 54 -2.88 -13.14 -0.49
C ASN A 54 -4.19 -13.53 -1.16
N ARG A 55 -4.10 -14.53 -2.05
CA ARG A 55 -5.25 -15.18 -2.71
C ARG A 55 -6.30 -15.76 -1.76
N ASP A 56 -5.92 -16.08 -0.52
CA ASP A 56 -6.78 -16.68 0.50
C ASP A 56 -7.41 -15.60 1.40
N LEU A 57 -7.29 -14.32 1.02
CA LEU A 57 -7.82 -13.15 1.74
C LEU A 57 -7.17 -12.93 3.11
N GLN A 58 -5.96 -13.45 3.32
CA GLN A 58 -5.21 -13.30 4.56
C GLN A 58 -4.29 -12.08 4.49
N THR A 59 -4.13 -11.42 5.62
CA THR A 59 -3.31 -10.23 5.82
C THR A 59 -2.76 -10.21 7.25
N GLY A 60 -1.90 -9.23 7.57
CA GLY A 60 -1.45 -8.95 8.92
C GLY A 60 -0.09 -9.54 9.27
N THR A 61 0.47 -10.43 8.44
CA THR A 61 1.82 -10.96 8.65
C THR A 61 2.67 -10.90 7.37
N PRO A 62 4.01 -10.86 7.51
CA PRO A 62 4.92 -10.89 6.36
C PRO A 62 4.69 -12.10 5.44
N GLU A 63 4.38 -13.26 6.01
CA GLU A 63 4.14 -14.50 5.28
C GLU A 63 2.91 -14.41 4.38
N CYS A 64 1.91 -13.59 4.74
CA CYS A 64 0.75 -13.33 3.89
C CYS A 64 1.12 -12.71 2.55
N ILE A 65 2.28 -12.06 2.43
CA ILE A 65 2.77 -11.52 1.14
C ILE A 65 3.99 -12.27 0.61
N GLY A 66 4.41 -13.34 1.28
CA GLY A 66 5.53 -14.16 0.86
C GLY A 66 6.88 -13.71 1.41
N LEU A 67 6.92 -12.77 2.35
CA LEU A 67 8.12 -12.42 3.10
C LEU A 67 8.36 -13.41 4.24
N LYS A 68 9.63 -13.72 4.53
CA LYS A 68 10.03 -14.56 5.65
C LYS A 68 11.32 -14.05 6.28
N PHE A 69 11.27 -13.76 7.57
CA PHE A 69 12.45 -13.43 8.36
C PHE A 69 13.18 -14.70 8.79
N THR A 70 14.50 -14.73 8.57
CA THR A 70 15.38 -15.85 8.91
C THR A 70 16.58 -15.37 9.70
N THR A 71 17.35 -16.29 10.26
CA THR A 71 18.60 -15.96 10.97
C THR A 71 19.68 -15.38 10.06
N THR A 72 19.56 -15.56 8.74
CA THR A 72 20.53 -15.09 7.74
C THR A 72 20.06 -13.87 6.97
N GLY A 73 18.92 -13.28 7.35
CA GLY A 73 18.32 -12.13 6.66
C GLY A 73 16.89 -12.39 6.23
N ILE A 74 16.45 -11.67 5.19
CA ILE A 74 15.07 -11.70 4.70
C ILE A 74 15.00 -12.57 3.45
N GLY A 75 14.21 -13.64 3.51
CA GLY A 75 13.87 -14.46 2.35
C GLY A 75 12.48 -14.12 1.84
N TRP A 76 12.20 -14.46 0.58
CA TRP A 76 10.89 -14.21 0.00
C TRP A 76 10.47 -15.31 -0.98
N ARG A 77 9.17 -15.35 -1.31
CA ARG A 77 8.58 -16.27 -2.29
C ARG A 77 7.63 -15.51 -3.22
N ASN A 78 7.64 -15.88 -4.51
CA ASN A 78 6.62 -15.44 -5.45
C ASN A 78 5.30 -16.14 -5.14
N ILE A 79 4.47 -15.50 -4.30
CA ILE A 79 3.09 -15.92 -4.07
C ILE A 79 2.14 -14.87 -4.65
N PRO A 80 0.90 -15.26 -5.04
CA PRO A 80 -0.10 -14.31 -5.50
C PRO A 80 -0.54 -13.38 -4.36
N ILE A 81 -0.30 -12.07 -4.54
CA ILE A 81 -0.72 -10.99 -3.65
C ILE A 81 -1.67 -10.03 -4.38
N ARG A 82 -2.53 -9.35 -3.62
CA ARG A 82 -3.58 -8.46 -4.14
C ARG A 82 -3.84 -7.29 -3.19
N LEU A 83 -4.47 -6.24 -3.71
CA LEU A 83 -5.12 -5.23 -2.86
C LEU A 83 -6.37 -5.82 -2.21
N THR A 84 -6.59 -5.48 -0.94
CA THR A 84 -7.89 -5.65 -0.29
C THR A 84 -8.86 -4.55 -0.75
N GLN A 85 -10.12 -4.58 -0.31
CA GLN A 85 -11.04 -3.49 -0.59
C GLN A 85 -10.51 -2.16 0.00
N ASP A 86 -10.04 -2.18 1.24
CA ASP A 86 -9.43 -1.00 1.87
C ASP A 86 -8.13 -0.59 1.18
N GLY A 87 -7.36 -1.56 0.67
CA GLY A 87 -6.22 -1.33 -0.21
C GLY A 87 -6.59 -0.54 -1.46
N HIS A 88 -7.68 -0.90 -2.14
CA HIS A 88 -8.18 -0.16 -3.29
C HIS A 88 -8.65 1.25 -2.92
N ASP A 89 -9.39 1.42 -1.81
CA ASP A 89 -9.83 2.74 -1.35
C ASP A 89 -8.63 3.67 -1.08
N PHE A 90 -7.63 3.15 -0.37
CA PHE A 90 -6.42 3.91 -0.03
C PHE A 90 -5.56 4.19 -1.24
N ALA A 91 -5.35 3.21 -2.13
CA ALA A 91 -4.65 3.41 -3.39
C ALA A 91 -5.33 4.50 -4.23
N ASN A 92 -6.63 4.41 -4.44
CA ASN A 92 -7.38 5.42 -5.20
C ASN A 92 -7.26 6.82 -4.58
N ALA A 93 -7.23 6.92 -3.23
CA ALA A 93 -7.03 8.17 -2.53
C ALA A 93 -5.63 8.76 -2.81
N LEU A 94 -4.56 7.96 -2.65
CA LEU A 94 -3.19 8.42 -2.92
C LEU A 94 -2.95 8.77 -4.40
N HIS A 95 -3.68 8.18 -5.34
CA HIS A 95 -3.58 8.54 -6.76
C HIS A 95 -4.33 9.81 -7.14
N GLN A 96 -5.08 10.43 -6.21
CA GLN A 96 -5.54 11.79 -6.37
C GLN A 96 -4.46 12.77 -5.90
N LYS A 97 -3.79 13.44 -6.85
CA LYS A 97 -2.72 14.43 -6.55
C LYS A 97 -3.06 15.41 -5.41
N PRO A 98 -4.27 16.00 -5.32
CA PRO A 98 -4.60 16.90 -4.21
C PRO A 98 -4.62 16.22 -2.84
N ILE A 99 -4.98 14.93 -2.78
CA ILE A 99 -5.04 14.14 -1.55
C ILE A 99 -3.62 13.77 -1.11
N LEU A 100 -2.80 13.23 -2.01
CA LEU A 100 -1.43 12.84 -1.72
C LEU A 100 -0.60 14.01 -1.17
N GLU A 101 -0.65 15.16 -1.86
CA GLU A 101 0.09 16.35 -1.44
C GLU A 101 -0.38 16.88 -0.09
N ARG A 102 -1.69 16.78 0.19
CA ARG A 102 -2.24 17.15 1.49
C ARG A 102 -1.77 16.21 2.60
N ILE A 103 -1.80 14.90 2.37
CA ILE A 103 -1.30 13.90 3.33
C ILE A 103 0.17 14.16 3.66
N LYS A 104 1.01 14.34 2.64
CA LYS A 104 2.44 14.62 2.81
C LYS A 104 2.72 15.90 3.59
N LYS A 105 1.92 16.95 3.38
CA LYS A 105 2.14 18.26 4.01
C LYS A 105 1.57 18.34 5.43
N GLU A 106 0.37 17.81 5.66
CA GLU A 106 -0.40 18.05 6.87
C GLU A 106 -0.43 16.84 7.82
N PHE A 107 -0.22 15.62 7.30
CA PHE A 107 -0.47 14.38 8.04
C PHE A 107 0.68 13.37 7.98
N ALA A 108 1.86 13.77 7.52
CA ALA A 108 3.01 12.86 7.38
C ALA A 108 3.43 12.19 8.70
N GLU A 109 3.27 12.88 9.83
CA GLU A 109 3.60 12.40 11.17
C GLU A 109 2.37 11.91 11.96
N ALA A 110 1.19 11.86 11.31
CA ALA A 110 -0.01 11.34 11.95
C ALA A 110 0.03 9.80 12.04
N PRO A 111 -0.72 9.19 12.98
CA PRO A 111 -0.89 7.73 13.01
C PRO A 111 -1.40 7.21 11.66
N PHE A 112 -0.83 6.12 11.16
CA PHE A 112 -1.15 5.62 9.83
C PHE A 112 -2.64 5.26 9.66
N ASP A 113 -3.26 4.71 10.70
CA ASP A 113 -4.71 4.46 10.72
C ASP A 113 -5.52 5.74 10.45
N LEU A 114 -5.16 6.85 11.10
CA LEU A 114 -5.81 8.14 10.86
C LEU A 114 -5.60 8.60 9.41
N VAL A 115 -4.42 8.36 8.83
CA VAL A 115 -4.14 8.74 7.43
C VAL A 115 -4.98 7.93 6.45
N LYS A 116 -5.20 6.64 6.69
CA LYS A 116 -6.13 5.82 5.89
C LYS A 116 -7.55 6.38 5.93
N ASP A 117 -8.06 6.66 7.13
CA ASP A 117 -9.40 7.22 7.33
C ASP A 117 -9.57 8.57 6.64
N LEU A 118 -8.57 9.46 6.78
CA LEU A 118 -8.54 10.75 6.11
C LEU A 118 -8.49 10.60 4.59
N GLY A 119 -7.69 9.67 4.06
CA GLY A 119 -7.62 9.38 2.62
C GLY A 119 -8.99 9.00 2.05
N LYS A 120 -9.69 8.08 2.72
CA LYS A 120 -11.06 7.67 2.36
C LYS A 120 -12.05 8.82 2.46
N GLY A 121 -11.96 9.62 3.52
CA GLY A 121 -12.79 10.82 3.72
C GLY A 121 -12.59 11.86 2.62
N PHE A 122 -11.35 12.18 2.28
CA PHE A 122 -11.02 13.13 1.21
C PHE A 122 -11.45 12.62 -0.16
N LEU A 123 -11.29 11.32 -0.44
CA LEU A 123 -11.75 10.71 -1.68
C LEU A 123 -13.28 10.80 -1.80
N THR A 124 -14.00 10.51 -0.71
CA THR A 124 -15.46 10.63 -0.65
C THR A 124 -15.92 12.07 -0.89
N GLN A 125 -15.29 13.05 -0.24
CA GLN A 125 -15.58 14.48 -0.46
C GLN A 125 -15.32 14.90 -1.91
N LEU A 126 -14.25 14.39 -2.51
CA LEU A 126 -13.92 14.67 -3.90
C LEU A 126 -15.00 14.13 -4.86
N PHE A 127 -15.50 12.91 -4.64
CA PHE A 127 -16.61 12.36 -5.43
C PHE A 127 -17.93 13.09 -5.21
N LYS A 128 -18.27 13.40 -3.95
CA LYS A 128 -19.42 14.23 -3.58
C LYS A 128 -19.44 15.56 -4.34
N LYS A 129 -18.31 16.27 -4.32
CA LYS A 129 -18.13 17.53 -5.07
C LYS A 129 -18.30 17.35 -6.58
N LYS A 130 -17.80 16.24 -7.16
CA LYS A 130 -18.01 15.91 -8.58
C LYS A 130 -19.48 15.65 -8.93
N LEU A 131 -20.25 15.11 -7.99
CA LEU A 131 -21.67 14.80 -8.15
C LEU A 131 -22.60 15.98 -7.79
N GLY A 132 -22.07 17.06 -7.22
CA GLY A 132 -22.87 18.20 -6.76
C GLY A 132 -23.67 17.93 -5.49
N ILE A 133 -23.23 16.97 -4.68
CA ILE A 133 -23.86 16.61 -3.41
C ILE A 133 -22.91 17.08 -2.31
N GLU A 134 -23.32 18.03 -1.46
CA GLU A 134 -22.53 18.45 -0.28
C GLU A 134 -22.65 17.43 0.86
#